data_AF-A0A0P6WW72-F1
#
_entry.id   AF-A0A0P6WW72-F1
#
_cell.length_a   1.000
_cell.length_b   1.000
_cell.length_c   1.000
_cell.angle_alpha   90.00
_cell.angle_beta   90.00
_cell.angle_gamma   90.00
#
_symmetry.space_group_name_H-M   'P 1'
#
loop_
_entity.id
_entity.type
_entity.pdbx_description
1 polymer ?
#
loop_
_entity_poly.entity_id
_entity_poly.type
_entity_poly.pdbx_seq_one_letter_code
_entity_poly.pdbx_strand_id
1 'polypeptide(L)'
;MIDNNPSHTTSDMYARFAQVYKKNDILMTEGEESDDSIYLLLEGSVGIFRKIDGRDVLIDCIDAVNFFGEFEAINGGKRLSTVKVLTETLSTYKFLRSDLQTIIQNKEWVEMLLIRLSKDLMSFANRYVVDEASISRLLDEKDETNKKLAELFLLINQVLNNIIISETLPIQSREPLIALIGMIKNYLACKLPEINNLIENTGTPDFRHLYKENLIPEKIATNLTKYY
;
A
#
# COMPACT_ATOMS: atom_id res chain seq x y z
N MET A 1 52.74 -34.87 -20.23
CA MET A 1 51.45 -34.32 -20.72
C MET A 1 50.54 -34.28 -19.51
N ILE A 2 50.25 -33.07 -19.03
CA ILE A 2 49.44 -32.83 -17.84
C ILE A 2 48.00 -32.68 -18.33
N ASP A 3 47.12 -33.53 -17.82
CA ASP A 3 45.71 -33.59 -18.15
C ASP A 3 44.99 -32.43 -17.43
N ASN A 4 44.55 -31.44 -18.19
CA ASN A 4 43.82 -30.26 -17.71
C ASN A 4 42.32 -30.49 -17.95
N ASN A 5 41.60 -31.03 -16.96
CA ASN A 5 40.15 -31.02 -16.97
C ASN A 5 39.61 -30.48 -15.62
N PRO A 6 39.14 -29.22 -15.55
CA PRO A 6 38.75 -28.57 -14.30
C PRO A 6 37.29 -28.82 -13.87
N SER A 7 36.60 -29.82 -14.43
CA SER A 7 35.14 -29.95 -14.30
C SER A 7 34.62 -30.90 -13.22
N HIS A 8 35.48 -31.58 -12.45
CA HIS A 8 35.04 -32.59 -11.46
C HIS A 8 35.41 -32.33 -9.99
N THR A 9 36.11 -31.24 -9.66
CA THR A 9 36.68 -31.05 -8.31
C THR A 9 35.83 -30.17 -7.38
N THR A 10 34.84 -29.43 -7.89
CA THR A 10 34.11 -28.41 -7.12
C THR A 10 32.98 -28.99 -6.25
N SER A 11 32.43 -30.15 -6.61
CA SER A 11 31.27 -30.74 -5.92
C SER A 11 31.61 -31.28 -4.52
N ASP A 12 32.82 -31.80 -4.31
CA ASP A 12 33.22 -32.42 -3.04
C ASP A 12 33.51 -31.39 -1.94
N MET A 13 33.99 -30.19 -2.30
CA MET A 13 34.39 -29.16 -1.32
C MET A 13 33.19 -28.58 -0.54
N TYR A 14 32.02 -28.53 -1.19
CA TYR A 14 30.81 -27.95 -0.62
C TYR A 14 29.79 -28.98 -0.13
N ALA A 15 30.12 -30.29 -0.24
CA ALA A 15 29.23 -31.38 0.17
C ALA A 15 28.77 -31.25 1.63
N ARG A 16 29.60 -30.67 2.51
CA ARG A 16 29.23 -30.42 3.92
C ARG A 16 28.05 -29.45 4.10
N PHE A 17 27.77 -28.62 3.10
CA PHE A 17 26.65 -27.68 3.11
C PHE A 17 25.40 -28.28 2.45
N ALA A 18 25.50 -29.43 1.78
CA ALA A 18 24.42 -30.03 1.03
C ALA A 18 23.25 -30.45 1.92
N GLN A 19 22.05 -30.05 1.52
CA GLN A 19 20.79 -30.44 2.15
C GLN A 19 19.77 -30.78 1.06
N VAL A 20 18.97 -31.82 1.31
CA VAL A 20 17.91 -32.27 0.40
C VAL A 20 16.59 -32.28 1.15
N TYR A 21 15.56 -31.73 0.50
CA TYR A 21 14.21 -31.62 1.02
C TYR A 21 13.21 -32.19 0.03
N LYS A 22 12.01 -32.49 0.53
CA LYS A 22 10.89 -33.00 -0.27
C LYS A 22 9.79 -31.97 -0.35
N LYS A 23 8.88 -32.17 -1.30
CA LYS A 23 7.69 -31.34 -1.45
C LYS A 23 6.95 -31.14 -0.13
N ASN A 24 6.52 -29.91 0.08
CA ASN A 24 5.83 -29.44 1.27
C ASN A 24 6.68 -29.30 2.55
N ASP A 25 7.96 -29.65 2.54
CA ASP A 25 8.84 -29.32 3.66
C ASP A 25 8.86 -27.80 3.89
N ILE A 26 8.85 -27.41 5.16
CA ILE A 26 8.95 -26.01 5.59
C ILE A 26 10.39 -25.77 6.02
N LEU A 27 11.08 -24.87 5.32
CA LEU A 27 12.49 -24.56 5.59
C LEU A 27 12.62 -23.41 6.59
N MET A 28 11.61 -22.54 6.65
CA MET A 28 11.52 -21.39 7.54
C MET A 28 10.06 -21.11 7.84
N THR A 29 9.74 -20.65 9.05
CA THR A 29 8.40 -20.22 9.42
C THR A 29 8.40 -18.74 9.76
N GLU A 30 7.45 -17.98 9.23
CA GLU A 30 7.28 -16.56 9.56
C GLU A 30 7.18 -16.35 11.09
N GLY A 31 7.95 -15.41 11.61
CA GLY A 31 7.95 -15.02 13.02
C GLY A 31 8.83 -15.88 13.94
N GLU A 32 9.43 -16.96 13.44
CA GLU A 32 10.45 -17.72 14.18
C GLU A 32 11.78 -16.96 14.21
N GLU A 33 12.56 -17.15 15.28
CA GLU A 33 13.91 -16.59 15.36
C GLU A 33 14.79 -17.17 14.23
N SER A 34 15.55 -16.31 13.58
CA SER A 34 16.50 -16.74 12.55
C SER A 34 17.58 -17.64 13.17
N ASP A 35 17.84 -18.78 12.53
CA ASP A 35 19.00 -19.63 12.82
C ASP A 35 20.26 -19.18 12.07
N ASP A 36 20.28 -17.92 11.61
CA ASP A 36 21.34 -17.30 10.83
C ASP A 36 21.72 -18.05 9.55
N SER A 37 20.79 -18.85 9.01
CA SER A 37 21.04 -19.64 7.82
C SER A 37 20.64 -18.96 6.52
N ILE A 38 21.49 -19.16 5.50
CA ILE A 38 21.38 -18.68 4.13
C ILE A 38 21.40 -19.90 3.22
N TYR A 39 20.51 -19.95 2.23
CA TYR A 39 20.40 -21.09 1.34
C TYR A 39 20.74 -20.70 -0.09
N LEU A 40 21.60 -21.49 -0.74
CA LEU A 40 21.73 -21.51 -2.19
C LEU A 40 20.93 -22.67 -2.73
N LEU A 41 19.88 -22.37 -3.49
CA LEU A 41 19.05 -23.35 -4.16
C LEU A 41 19.75 -23.86 -5.42
N LEU A 42 20.01 -25.17 -5.50
CA LEU A 42 20.70 -25.82 -6.61
C LEU A 42 19.72 -26.49 -7.58
N GLU A 43 18.61 -27.02 -7.05
CA GLU A 43 17.56 -27.69 -7.82
C GLU A 43 16.21 -27.52 -7.12
N GLY A 44 15.16 -27.36 -7.91
CA GLY A 44 13.77 -27.26 -7.46
C GLY A 44 13.33 -25.81 -7.23
N SER A 45 12.20 -25.66 -6.55
CA SER A 45 11.59 -24.35 -6.29
C SER A 45 10.99 -24.28 -4.88
N VAL A 46 11.08 -23.09 -4.28
CA VAL A 46 10.41 -22.77 -3.02
C VAL A 46 9.38 -21.66 -3.22
N GLY A 47 8.29 -21.72 -2.45
CA GLY A 47 7.30 -20.67 -2.34
C GLY A 47 7.53 -19.87 -1.07
N ILE A 48 7.35 -18.56 -1.17
CA ILE A 48 7.45 -17.59 -0.09
C ILE A 48 6.05 -17.21 0.34
N PHE A 49 5.66 -17.56 1.56
CA PHE A 49 4.32 -17.36 2.09
C PHE A 49 4.34 -16.37 3.24
N ARG A 50 3.29 -15.55 3.36
CA ARG A 50 3.06 -14.70 4.54
C ARG A 50 1.65 -14.87 5.06
N LYS A 51 1.48 -14.71 6.36
CA LYS A 51 0.18 -14.76 7.02
C LYS A 51 -0.51 -13.40 6.95
N ILE A 52 -1.50 -13.29 6.06
CA ILE A 52 -2.35 -12.10 5.91
C ILE A 52 -3.77 -12.48 6.34
N ASP A 53 -4.33 -11.75 7.31
CA ASP A 53 -5.65 -12.02 7.91
C ASP A 53 -5.81 -13.49 8.37
N GLY A 54 -4.74 -14.05 8.93
CA GLY A 54 -4.72 -15.42 9.44
C GLY A 54 -4.60 -16.51 8.37
N ARG A 55 -4.47 -16.16 7.09
CA ARG A 55 -4.30 -17.12 5.97
C ARG A 55 -2.90 -17.03 5.37
N ASP A 56 -2.36 -18.16 4.94
CA ASP A 56 -1.10 -18.19 4.20
C ASP A 56 -1.35 -17.74 2.76
N VAL A 57 -0.70 -16.65 2.35
CA VAL A 57 -0.74 -16.09 1.01
C VAL A 57 0.62 -16.27 0.35
N LEU A 58 0.66 -16.86 -0.84
CA LEU A 58 1.87 -16.98 -1.65
C LEU A 58 2.25 -15.59 -2.19
N ILE A 59 3.43 -15.11 -1.81
CA ILE A 59 3.96 -13.79 -2.17
C ILE A 59 4.89 -13.88 -3.38
N ASP A 60 5.73 -14.91 -3.42
CA ASP A 60 6.72 -15.10 -4.48
C ASP A 60 7.12 -16.58 -4.61
N CYS A 61 7.72 -16.93 -5.74
CA CYS A 61 8.35 -18.22 -5.97
C CYS A 61 9.82 -18.00 -6.34
N ILE A 62 10.70 -18.84 -5.78
CA ILE A 62 12.14 -18.81 -6.06
C ILE A 62 12.53 -20.14 -6.68
N ASP A 63 12.94 -20.08 -7.94
CA ASP A 63 13.47 -21.22 -8.69
C ASP A 63 14.99 -21.30 -8.57
N ALA A 64 15.53 -22.51 -8.69
CA ALA A 64 16.97 -22.71 -8.85
C ALA A 64 17.50 -22.05 -10.15
N VAL A 65 18.71 -21.50 -10.18
CA VAL A 65 19.71 -21.37 -9.11
C VAL A 65 19.61 -19.99 -8.47
N ASN A 66 19.36 -19.90 -7.15
CA ASN A 66 19.18 -18.62 -6.48
C ASN A 66 19.38 -18.70 -4.96
N PHE A 67 19.57 -17.56 -4.31
CA PHE A 67 19.62 -17.44 -2.85
C PHE A 67 18.24 -17.16 -2.25
N PHE A 68 18.04 -17.63 -1.02
CA PHE A 68 16.94 -17.20 -0.14
C PHE A 68 17.36 -17.27 1.34
N GLY A 69 16.60 -16.56 2.19
CA GLY A 69 16.84 -16.53 3.64
C GLY A 69 18.03 -15.66 4.06
N GLU A 70 18.61 -14.94 3.11
CA GLU A 70 19.77 -14.08 3.30
C GLU A 70 19.46 -12.86 4.17
N PHE A 71 18.25 -12.31 4.09
CA PHE A 71 17.91 -11.06 4.75
C PHE A 71 18.04 -11.16 6.28
N GLU A 72 17.37 -12.12 6.90
CA GLU A 72 17.38 -12.26 8.37
C GLU A 72 18.67 -12.86 8.89
N ALA A 73 19.37 -13.65 8.08
CA ALA A 73 20.70 -14.15 8.44
C ALA A 73 21.74 -13.01 8.51
N ILE A 74 21.63 -11.99 7.65
CA ILE A 74 22.56 -10.85 7.63
C ILE A 74 22.13 -9.77 8.64
N ASN A 75 20.85 -9.42 8.67
CA ASN A 75 20.34 -8.31 9.47
C ASN A 75 19.93 -8.72 10.90
N GLY A 76 19.78 -10.02 11.15
CA GLY A 76 19.26 -10.55 12.41
C GLY A 76 17.74 -10.39 12.52
N GLY A 77 17.18 -10.96 13.58
CA GLY A 77 15.76 -10.91 13.90
C GLY A 77 14.98 -12.15 13.45
N LYS A 78 13.66 -11.98 13.34
CA LYS A 78 12.73 -13.06 13.02
C LYS A 78 12.54 -13.23 11.53
N ARG A 79 12.34 -14.48 11.09
CA ARG A 79 11.99 -14.84 9.70
C ARG A 79 10.77 -14.04 9.23
N LEU A 80 10.90 -13.34 8.10
CA LEU A 80 9.89 -12.43 7.56
C LEU A 80 8.77 -13.17 6.82
N SER A 81 9.00 -14.43 6.47
CA SER A 81 8.08 -15.24 5.68
C SER A 81 8.32 -16.73 5.94
N THR A 82 7.29 -17.53 5.64
CA THR A 82 7.36 -18.98 5.63
C THR A 82 7.88 -19.44 4.27
N VAL A 83 8.91 -20.27 4.23
CA VAL A 83 9.49 -20.82 3.00
C VAL A 83 9.14 -22.29 2.89
N LYS A 84 8.46 -22.68 1.81
CA LYS A 84 7.94 -24.04 1.61
C LYS A 84 8.37 -24.62 0.26
N VAL A 85 8.78 -25.89 0.24
CA VAL A 85 9.15 -26.60 -1.00
C VAL A 85 7.95 -26.84 -1.90
N LEU A 86 8.08 -26.50 -3.18
CA LEU A 86 7.03 -26.69 -4.20
C LEU A 86 7.25 -27.93 -5.08
N THR A 87 8.51 -28.29 -5.33
CA THR A 87 8.91 -29.43 -6.19
C THR A 87 9.04 -30.74 -5.41
N GLU A 88 9.03 -31.89 -6.10
CA GLU A 88 9.15 -33.20 -5.45
C GLU A 88 10.48 -33.37 -4.69
N THR A 89 11.55 -32.83 -5.27
CA THR A 89 12.89 -32.76 -4.66
C THR A 89 13.38 -31.32 -4.68
N LEU A 90 14.08 -30.92 -3.63
CA LEU A 90 14.80 -29.66 -3.53
C LEU A 90 16.21 -29.93 -3.03
N SER A 91 17.22 -29.43 -3.74
CA SER A 91 18.63 -29.56 -3.35
C SER A 91 19.21 -28.19 -3.08
N THR A 92 19.87 -28.01 -1.93
CA THR A 92 20.42 -26.71 -1.52
C THR A 92 21.82 -26.87 -0.93
N TYR A 93 22.58 -25.78 -0.90
CA TYR A 93 23.60 -25.57 0.11
C TYR A 93 23.06 -24.67 1.21
N LYS A 94 23.08 -25.14 2.47
CA LYS A 94 22.75 -24.37 3.67
C LYS A 94 24.04 -23.86 4.30
N PHE A 95 24.21 -22.55 4.30
CA PHE A 95 25.31 -21.84 4.94
C PHE A 95 24.80 -21.20 6.23
N LEU A 96 25.65 -21.10 7.25
CA LEU A 96 25.41 -20.17 8.34
C LEU A 96 26.02 -18.80 8.00
N ARG A 97 25.61 -17.75 8.70
CA ARG A 97 26.23 -16.43 8.60
C ARG A 97 27.76 -16.48 8.77
N SER A 98 28.26 -17.37 9.63
CA SER A 98 29.70 -17.60 9.82
C SER A 98 30.41 -18.11 8.55
N ASP A 99 29.68 -18.73 7.62
CA ASP A 99 30.21 -19.27 6.37
C ASP A 99 30.18 -18.27 5.21
N LEU A 100 29.73 -17.02 5.43
CA LEU A 100 29.61 -15.99 4.39
C LEU A 100 30.89 -15.81 3.56
N GLN A 101 32.07 -15.95 4.17
CA GLN A 101 33.33 -15.84 3.46
C GLN A 101 33.47 -16.90 2.35
N THR A 102 32.90 -18.09 2.55
CA THR A 102 32.83 -19.15 1.52
C THR A 102 32.02 -18.70 0.31
N ILE A 103 30.91 -17.99 0.54
CA ILE A 103 30.05 -17.43 -0.52
C ILE A 103 30.78 -16.32 -1.27
N ILE A 104 31.41 -15.40 -0.53
CA ILE A 104 32.11 -14.23 -1.09
C ILE A 104 33.31 -14.65 -1.96
N GLN A 105 34.02 -15.71 -1.58
CA GLN A 105 35.15 -16.23 -2.34
C GLN A 105 34.74 -16.88 -3.66
N ASN A 106 33.47 -17.27 -3.82
CA ASN A 106 32.93 -17.78 -5.07
C ASN A 106 32.31 -16.63 -5.88
N LYS A 107 32.95 -16.29 -7.00
CA LYS A 107 32.55 -15.16 -7.86
C LYS A 107 31.11 -15.28 -8.38
N GLU A 108 30.68 -16.48 -8.77
CA GLU A 108 29.32 -16.69 -9.31
C GLU A 108 28.28 -16.52 -8.21
N TRP A 109 28.56 -17.05 -7.02
CA TRP A 109 27.63 -16.97 -5.89
C TRP A 109 27.49 -15.56 -5.34
N VAL A 110 28.59 -14.80 -5.25
CA VAL A 110 28.50 -13.41 -4.80
C VAL A 110 27.72 -12.54 -5.79
N GLU A 111 27.89 -12.77 -7.10
CA GLU A 111 27.12 -12.07 -8.12
C GLU A 111 25.61 -12.40 -8.01
N MET A 112 25.26 -13.68 -7.86
CA MET A 112 23.87 -14.10 -7.64
C MET A 112 23.27 -13.50 -6.36
N LEU A 113 24.02 -13.51 -5.26
CA LEU A 113 23.57 -12.93 -3.99
C LEU A 113 23.33 -11.42 -4.11
N LEU A 114 24.21 -10.69 -4.80
CA LEU A 114 24.04 -9.25 -5.05
C LEU A 114 22.80 -8.97 -5.91
N ILE A 115 22.59 -9.74 -6.97
CA ILE A 115 21.39 -9.62 -7.82
C ILE A 115 20.13 -9.88 -6.99
N ARG A 116 20.14 -10.92 -6.14
CA ARG A 116 19.03 -11.27 -5.25
C ARG A 116 18.70 -10.12 -4.30
N LEU A 117 19.69 -9.64 -3.55
CA LEU A 117 19.51 -8.53 -2.60
C LEU A 117 19.01 -7.25 -3.28
N SER A 118 19.50 -6.96 -4.48
CA SER A 118 19.03 -5.81 -5.29
C SER A 118 17.55 -5.96 -5.68
N LYS A 119 17.15 -7.16 -6.13
CA LYS A 119 15.74 -7.47 -6.47
C LYS A 119 14.83 -7.34 -5.25
N ASP A 120 15.28 -7.82 -4.09
CA ASP A 120 14.49 -7.74 -2.85
C ASP A 120 14.36 -6.29 -2.35
N LEU A 121 15.43 -5.49 -2.45
CA LEU A 121 15.39 -4.05 -2.15
C LEU A 121 14.41 -3.31 -3.09
N MET A 122 14.47 -3.58 -4.39
CA MET A 122 13.55 -3.00 -5.38
C MET A 122 12.09 -3.43 -5.13
N SER A 123 11.86 -4.70 -4.82
CA SER A 123 10.54 -5.22 -4.45
C SER A 123 9.99 -4.55 -3.20
N PHE A 124 10.84 -4.30 -2.21
CA PHE A 124 10.47 -3.56 -1.00
C PHE A 124 10.10 -2.12 -1.35
N ALA A 125 10.97 -1.38 -2.03
CA ALA A 125 10.73 0.01 -2.42
C ALA A 125 9.43 0.18 -3.24
N ASN A 126 9.17 -0.72 -4.20
CA ASN A 126 7.94 -0.69 -4.99
C ASN A 126 6.67 -0.83 -4.13
N ARG A 127 6.71 -1.65 -3.08
CA ARG A 127 5.57 -1.78 -2.15
C ARG A 127 5.30 -0.46 -1.39
N TYR A 128 6.34 0.23 -0.93
CA TYR A 128 6.16 1.54 -0.27
C TYR A 128 5.53 2.60 -1.19
N VAL A 129 5.95 2.66 -2.46
CA VAL A 129 5.41 3.63 -3.42
C VAL A 129 3.93 3.35 -3.72
N VAL A 130 3.53 2.07 -3.80
CA VAL A 130 2.13 1.68 -4.01
C VAL A 130 1.26 2.04 -2.80
N ASP A 131 1.78 1.87 -1.59
CA ASP A 131 1.08 2.23 -0.36
C ASP A 131 0.91 3.76 -0.24
N GLU A 132 1.95 4.54 -0.56
CA GLU A 132 1.89 6.01 -0.59
C GLU A 132 0.88 6.52 -1.64
N ALA A 133 0.89 5.95 -2.86
CA ALA A 133 -0.06 6.30 -3.90
C ALA A 133 -1.51 5.99 -3.50
N SER A 134 -1.73 4.93 -2.71
CA SER A 134 -3.05 4.57 -2.20
C SER A 134 -3.54 5.56 -1.14
N ILE A 135 -2.65 6.03 -0.26
CA ILE A 135 -2.95 7.08 0.73
C ILE A 135 -3.25 8.41 0.03
N SER A 136 -2.46 8.79 -0.98
CA SER A 136 -2.70 10.04 -1.74
C SER A 136 -4.08 10.05 -2.39
N ARG A 137 -4.50 8.94 -3.02
CA ARG A 137 -5.83 8.85 -3.64
C ARG A 137 -6.97 9.00 -2.62
N LEU A 138 -6.83 8.39 -1.44
CA LEU A 138 -7.84 8.51 -0.38
C LEU A 138 -7.95 9.95 0.15
N LEU A 139 -6.83 10.68 0.23
CA LEU A 139 -6.83 12.10 0.60
C LEU A 139 -7.50 12.95 -0.49
N ASP A 140 -7.17 12.72 -1.76
CA ASP A 140 -7.76 13.44 -2.90
C ASP A 140 -9.29 13.22 -2.97
N GLU A 141 -9.76 11.98 -2.78
CA GLU A 141 -11.20 11.66 -2.74
C GLU A 141 -11.92 12.35 -1.57
N LYS A 142 -11.27 12.41 -0.39
CA LYS A 142 -11.81 13.11 0.78
C LYS A 142 -11.92 14.62 0.53
N ASP A 143 -10.89 15.23 -0.05
CA ASP A 143 -10.87 16.67 -0.35
C ASP A 143 -11.92 17.05 -1.39
N GLU A 144 -12.09 16.24 -2.44
CA GLU A 144 -13.13 16.43 -3.45
C GLU A 144 -14.54 16.31 -2.84
N THR A 145 -14.74 15.35 -1.94
CA THR A 145 -16.00 15.19 -1.21
C THR A 145 -16.28 16.41 -0.31
N ASN A 146 -15.27 16.91 0.41
CA ASN A 146 -15.39 18.09 1.26
C ASN A 146 -15.74 19.35 0.47
N LYS A 147 -15.17 19.54 -0.73
CA LYS A 147 -15.54 20.65 -1.63
C LYS A 147 -17.01 20.58 -2.06
N LYS A 148 -17.48 19.41 -2.49
CA LYS A 148 -18.89 19.20 -2.87
C LYS A 148 -19.85 19.47 -1.71
N LEU A 149 -19.49 19.04 -0.50
CA LEU A 149 -20.27 19.34 0.69
C LEU A 149 -20.29 20.84 1.01
N ALA A 150 -19.14 21.52 0.90
CA ALA A 150 -19.05 22.97 1.09
C ALA A 150 -19.96 23.73 0.09
N GLU A 151 -19.94 23.35 -1.19
CA GLU A 151 -20.81 23.93 -2.21
C GLU A 151 -22.29 23.70 -1.90
N LEU A 152 -22.67 22.51 -1.44
CA LEU A 152 -24.06 22.22 -1.04
C LEU A 152 -24.51 23.11 0.12
N PHE A 153 -23.67 23.30 1.14
CA PHE A 153 -24.00 24.19 2.26
C PHE A 153 -24.10 25.66 1.84
N LEU A 154 -23.22 26.11 0.94
CA LEU A 154 -23.30 27.46 0.36
C LEU A 154 -24.60 27.66 -0.42
N LEU A 155 -24.98 26.67 -1.25
CA LEU A 155 -26.24 26.67 -1.99
C LEU A 155 -27.46 26.74 -1.05
N ILE A 156 -27.50 25.87 -0.02
CA ILE A 156 -28.59 25.86 0.96
C ILE A 156 -28.69 27.22 1.66
N ASN A 157 -27.57 27.78 2.11
CA ASN A 157 -27.55 29.09 2.74
C ASN A 157 -28.04 30.19 1.79
N GLN A 158 -27.64 30.18 0.51
CA GLN A 158 -28.10 31.17 -0.47
C GLN A 158 -29.61 31.06 -0.72
N VAL A 159 -30.14 29.83 -0.88
CA VAL A 159 -31.58 29.61 -1.06
C VAL A 159 -32.35 30.08 0.17
N LEU A 160 -31.90 29.74 1.38
CA LEU A 160 -32.54 30.17 2.63
C LEU A 160 -32.52 31.70 2.78
N ASN A 161 -31.39 32.34 2.49
CA ASN A 161 -31.29 33.80 2.52
C ASN A 161 -32.22 34.47 1.49
N ASN A 162 -32.29 33.94 0.27
CA ASN A 162 -33.20 34.47 -0.76
C ASN A 162 -34.67 34.35 -0.34
N ILE A 163 -35.06 33.25 0.33
CA ILE A 163 -36.40 33.07 0.89
C ILE A 163 -36.68 34.12 1.98
N ILE A 164 -35.71 34.36 2.89
CA ILE A 164 -35.85 35.34 3.97
C ILE A 164 -36.01 36.76 3.42
N ILE A 165 -35.26 37.12 2.37
CA ILE A 165 -35.28 38.45 1.76
C ILE A 165 -36.55 38.65 0.91
N SER A 166 -37.15 37.58 0.39
CA SER A 166 -38.35 37.68 -0.45
C SER A 166 -39.53 38.33 0.30
N GLU A 167 -40.17 39.31 -0.33
CA GLU A 167 -41.32 40.05 0.22
C GLU A 167 -42.59 39.19 0.41
N THR A 168 -42.55 37.93 -0.03
CA THR A 168 -43.69 37.02 -0.04
C THR A 168 -43.94 36.34 1.31
N LEU A 169 -42.95 36.28 2.21
CA LEU A 169 -43.09 35.65 3.53
C LEU A 169 -43.36 36.67 4.65
N PRO A 170 -44.38 36.42 5.51
CA PRO A 170 -44.60 37.18 6.74
C PRO A 170 -43.37 37.16 7.66
N ILE A 171 -43.13 38.24 8.40
CA ILE A 171 -41.96 38.41 9.29
C ILE A 171 -41.85 37.27 10.31
N GLN A 172 -42.98 36.87 10.92
CA GLN A 172 -43.03 35.78 11.91
C GLN A 172 -42.58 34.44 11.34
N SER A 173 -42.77 34.21 10.04
CA SER A 173 -42.36 32.99 9.35
C SER A 173 -40.86 32.99 8.98
N ARG A 174 -40.15 34.11 9.15
CA ARG A 174 -38.71 34.23 8.85
C ARG A 174 -37.82 33.82 10.03
N GLU A 175 -38.29 33.99 11.27
CA GLU A 175 -37.51 33.64 12.48
C GLU A 175 -36.99 32.19 12.49
N PRO A 176 -37.79 31.16 12.16
CA PRO A 176 -37.30 29.78 12.12
C PRO A 176 -36.20 29.55 11.07
N LEU A 177 -36.26 30.26 9.93
CA LEU A 177 -35.26 30.15 8.87
C LEU A 177 -33.93 30.77 9.30
N ILE A 178 -33.98 31.92 10.00
CA ILE A 178 -32.79 32.56 10.59
C ILE A 178 -32.17 31.64 11.64
N ALA A 179 -32.97 31.05 12.51
CA ALA A 179 -32.50 30.09 13.50
C ALA A 179 -31.86 28.86 12.86
N LEU A 180 -32.45 28.34 11.77
CA LEU A 180 -31.89 27.23 11.00
C LEU A 180 -30.52 27.57 10.39
N ILE A 181 -30.35 28.75 9.78
CA ILE A 181 -29.05 29.20 9.27
C ILE A 181 -28.02 29.27 10.40
N GLY A 182 -28.40 29.83 11.56
CA GLY A 182 -27.53 29.89 12.73
C GLY A 182 -27.12 28.50 13.24
N MET A 183 -28.07 27.56 13.28
CA MET A 183 -27.79 26.16 13.64
C MET A 183 -26.83 25.49 12.67
N ILE A 184 -27.01 25.67 11.35
CA ILE A 184 -26.12 25.11 10.31
C ILE A 184 -24.70 25.65 10.49
N LYS A 185 -24.55 26.96 10.69
CA LYS A 185 -23.23 27.59 10.94
C LYS A 185 -22.55 27.02 12.19
N ASN A 186 -23.27 26.91 13.30
CA ASN A 186 -22.72 26.35 14.54
C ASN A 186 -22.34 24.87 14.37
N TYR A 187 -23.16 24.10 13.65
CA TYR A 187 -22.86 22.70 13.37
C TYR A 187 -21.61 22.55 12.52
N LEU A 188 -21.46 23.35 11.46
CA LEU A 188 -20.26 23.37 10.61
C LEU A 188 -19.02 23.70 11.44
N ALA A 189 -19.06 24.77 12.24
CA ALA A 189 -17.93 25.17 13.07
C ALA A 189 -17.54 24.09 14.11
N CYS A 190 -18.52 23.44 14.76
CA CYS A 190 -18.23 22.49 15.83
C CYS A 190 -17.98 21.05 15.38
N LYS A 191 -18.63 20.60 14.29
CA LYS A 191 -18.63 19.18 13.87
C LYS A 191 -17.95 18.95 12.54
N LEU A 192 -17.82 19.97 11.69
CA LEU A 192 -17.24 19.86 10.34
C LEU A 192 -16.28 21.04 10.05
N PRO A 193 -15.23 21.24 10.87
CA PRO A 193 -14.37 22.43 10.79
C PRO A 193 -13.61 22.55 9.45
N GLU A 194 -13.26 21.41 8.83
CA GLU A 194 -12.63 21.38 7.50
C GLU A 194 -13.54 22.01 6.43
N ILE A 195 -14.82 21.64 6.44
CA ILE A 195 -15.83 22.18 5.50
C ILE A 195 -16.14 23.63 5.84
N ASN A 196 -16.23 23.99 7.12
CA ASN A 196 -16.42 25.38 7.55
C ASN A 196 -15.31 26.30 7.03
N ASN A 197 -14.05 25.86 7.15
CA ASN A 197 -12.89 26.59 6.66
C ASN A 197 -12.92 26.74 5.12
N LEU A 198 -13.31 25.69 4.39
CA LEU A 198 -13.52 25.80 2.94
C LEU A 198 -14.57 26.86 2.60
N ILE A 199 -15.72 26.83 3.28
CA ILE A 199 -16.81 27.80 3.07
C ILE A 199 -16.35 29.24 3.34
N GLU A 200 -15.60 29.48 4.42
CA GLU A 200 -15.10 30.82 4.78
C GLU A 200 -14.11 31.39 3.76
N ASN A 201 -13.32 30.52 3.12
CA ASN A 201 -12.35 30.93 2.11
C ASN A 201 -12.89 30.90 0.68
N THR A 202 -14.09 30.33 0.47
CA THR A 202 -14.75 30.28 -0.83
C THR A 202 -15.63 31.52 -0.97
N GLY A 203 -15.45 32.28 -2.05
CA GLY A 203 -16.35 33.40 -2.39
C GLY A 203 -17.77 32.92 -2.73
N THR A 204 -18.62 33.81 -3.25
CA THR A 204 -19.96 33.44 -3.74
C THR A 204 -19.85 32.52 -4.96
N PRO A 205 -20.16 31.21 -4.86
CA PRO A 205 -19.93 30.27 -5.94
C PRO A 205 -20.94 30.43 -7.08
N ASP A 206 -20.56 30.01 -8.30
CA ASP A 206 -21.47 29.91 -9.43
C ASP A 206 -22.09 28.51 -9.51
N PHE A 207 -23.37 28.42 -9.17
CA PHE A 207 -24.12 27.16 -9.14
C PHE A 207 -24.72 26.74 -10.48
N ARG A 208 -24.44 27.45 -11.59
CA ARG A 208 -24.99 27.10 -12.93
C ARG A 208 -24.59 25.70 -13.38
N HIS A 209 -23.43 25.22 -12.96
CA HIS A 209 -22.96 23.87 -13.30
C HIS A 209 -23.82 22.78 -12.65
N LEU A 210 -24.27 22.96 -11.41
CA LEU A 210 -25.16 22.01 -10.72
C LEU A 210 -26.48 21.79 -11.45
N TYR A 211 -27.00 22.83 -12.13
CA TYR A 211 -28.18 22.69 -12.98
C TYR A 211 -27.89 21.85 -14.23
N LYS A 212 -26.75 22.09 -14.89
CA LYS A 212 -26.31 21.31 -16.07
C LYS A 212 -26.12 19.82 -15.74
N GLU A 213 -25.73 19.53 -14.50
CA GLU A 213 -25.57 18.17 -13.98
C GLU A 213 -26.88 17.55 -13.46
N ASN A 214 -28.02 18.24 -13.58
CA ASN A 214 -29.33 17.84 -13.06
C ASN A 214 -29.37 17.64 -11.52
N LEU A 215 -28.45 18.26 -10.78
CA LEU A 215 -28.40 18.17 -9.32
C LEU A 215 -29.35 19.14 -8.62
N ILE A 216 -29.74 20.22 -9.30
CA ILE A 216 -30.74 21.17 -8.80
C ILE A 216 -31.85 21.37 -9.84
N PRO A 217 -33.12 21.52 -9.42
CA PRO A 217 -34.23 21.80 -10.31
C PRO A 217 -34.17 23.23 -10.86
N GLU A 218 -34.76 23.43 -12.05
CA GLU A 218 -34.78 24.72 -12.77
C GLU A 218 -35.25 25.87 -11.88
N LYS A 219 -36.31 25.67 -11.08
CA LYS A 219 -36.85 26.69 -10.16
C LYS A 219 -35.82 27.22 -9.16
N ILE A 220 -34.89 26.39 -8.70
CA ILE A 220 -33.79 26.82 -7.81
C ILE A 220 -32.74 27.59 -8.64
N ALA A 221 -32.36 27.05 -9.80
CA ALA A 221 -31.39 27.69 -10.69
C ALA A 221 -31.83 29.10 -11.16
N THR A 222 -33.11 29.28 -11.53
CA THR A 222 -33.68 30.57 -11.96
C THR A 222 -33.72 31.61 -10.83
N ASN A 223 -33.85 31.17 -9.57
CA ASN A 223 -33.87 32.08 -8.41
C ASN A 223 -32.47 32.50 -7.97
N LEU A 224 -31.44 31.70 -8.27
CA LEU A 224 -30.05 32.04 -7.97
C LEU A 224 -29.46 33.08 -8.92
N THR A 225 -29.98 33.17 -10.15
CA THR A 225 -29.55 34.17 -11.17
C THR A 225 -30.22 35.53 -11.03
N LYS A 226 -31.31 35.66 -10.27
CA LYS A 226 -32.04 36.93 -10.10
C LYS A 226 -31.36 37.96 -9.19
N TYR A 227 -30.29 37.58 -8.50
CA TYR A 227 -29.61 38.39 -7.48
C TYR A 227 -28.12 38.61 -7.77
N TYR A 228 -27.69 38.38 -9.02
CA TYR A 228 -26.39 38.83 -9.55
C TYR A 228 -26.55 40.10 -10.37
#